data_AF-R5BK19-F1
#
_entry.id   AF-R5BK19-F1
#
_cell.length_a   1.000
_cell.length_b   1.000
_cell.length_c   1.000
_cell.angle_alpha   90.00
_cell.angle_beta   90.00
_cell.angle_gamma   90.00
#
_symmetry.space_group_name_H-M   'P 1'
#
loop_
_entity.id
_entity.type
_entity.pdbx_description
1 polymer ?
#
loop_
_entity_poly.entity_id
_entity_poly.type
_entity_poly.pdbx_seq_one_letter_code
_entity_poly.pdbx_strand_id
1 'polypeptide(L)'
;MFEETLKFYQNFPKEGINFVDIMPFMQDKEVFTKLIGEIGRHVTAPTVAAPEARAFLFCAPLLTSDSGVTNVVPFRKKGKLPHSGDDLQSIEIMKEYGPDNLYFRKSDIAAGKAEDGIFKIAIIDDVLATGGTAEGIAKALDALTIDVDGKEYGVKVTEFIFLAELDGLYGRNRLEKIAPVHSIAHIR
;
A
#
# COMPACT_ATOMS: atom_id res chain seq x y z
N MET A 1 -10.62 19.79 -1.71
CA MET A 1 -10.06 19.41 -3.03
C MET A 1 -10.05 17.90 -3.24
N PHE A 2 -9.23 17.12 -2.53
CA PHE A 2 -9.18 15.66 -2.76
C PHE A 2 -10.50 14.97 -2.38
N GLU A 3 -11.09 15.30 -1.24
CA GLU A 3 -12.41 14.80 -0.81
C GLU A 3 -13.52 15.07 -1.84
N GLU A 4 -13.52 16.26 -2.46
CA GLU A 4 -14.52 16.68 -3.47
C GLU A 4 -14.37 15.92 -4.80
N THR A 5 -13.20 15.33 -5.05
CA THR A 5 -12.95 14.51 -6.26
C THR A 5 -13.53 13.11 -6.10
N LEU A 6 -13.67 12.61 -4.88
CA LEU A 6 -14.21 11.29 -4.62
C LEU A 6 -15.70 11.19 -4.97
N LYS A 7 -16.10 10.03 -5.48
CA LYS A 7 -17.50 9.67 -5.67
C LYS A 7 -17.89 8.56 -4.71
N PHE A 8 -19.16 8.55 -4.33
CA PHE A 8 -19.70 7.61 -3.37
C PHE A 8 -20.87 6.85 -3.96
N TYR A 9 -20.88 5.53 -3.78
CA TYR A 9 -21.96 4.66 -4.24
C TYR A 9 -22.53 3.88 -3.05
N GLN A 10 -23.76 4.20 -2.70
CA GLN A 10 -24.49 3.53 -1.63
C GLN A 10 -24.85 2.09 -2.04
N ASN A 11 -24.78 1.17 -1.09
CA ASN A 11 -25.13 -0.24 -1.24
C ASN A 11 -24.31 -0.99 -2.31
N PHE A 12 -23.04 -0.63 -2.47
CA PHE A 12 -22.12 -1.32 -3.38
C PHE A 12 -20.86 -1.80 -2.63
N PRO A 13 -20.35 -3.02 -2.88
CA PRO A 13 -20.90 -4.04 -3.77
C PRO A 13 -22.08 -4.82 -3.16
N LYS A 14 -22.44 -4.52 -1.90
CA LYS A 14 -23.60 -5.08 -1.20
C LYS A 14 -24.30 -4.02 -0.37
N GLU A 15 -25.52 -4.33 0.06
CA GLU A 15 -26.30 -3.50 0.97
C GLU A 15 -25.53 -3.16 2.26
N GLY A 16 -25.65 -1.90 2.69
CA GLY A 16 -25.00 -1.37 3.89
C GLY A 16 -23.57 -0.85 3.70
N ILE A 17 -22.99 -0.95 2.49
CA ILE A 17 -21.66 -0.38 2.20
C ILE A 17 -21.77 0.91 1.40
N ASN A 18 -21.06 1.94 1.86
CA ASN A 18 -20.80 3.15 1.07
C ASN A 18 -19.45 3.01 0.37
N PHE A 19 -19.47 2.70 -0.92
CA PHE A 19 -18.25 2.49 -1.70
C PHE A 19 -17.59 3.81 -2.07
N VAL A 20 -16.29 3.93 -1.79
CA VAL A 20 -15.47 5.07 -2.19
C VAL A 20 -14.84 4.80 -3.56
N ASP A 21 -15.28 5.56 -4.56
CA ASP A 21 -14.76 5.52 -5.92
C ASP A 21 -13.69 6.59 -6.12
N ILE A 22 -12.46 6.11 -6.33
CA ILE A 22 -11.27 6.91 -6.60
C ILE A 22 -11.06 7.20 -8.09
N MET A 23 -11.83 6.57 -9.00
CA MET A 23 -11.62 6.70 -10.45
C MET A 23 -11.66 8.14 -10.99
N PRO A 24 -12.40 9.11 -10.39
CA PRO A 24 -12.34 10.50 -10.85
C PRO A 24 -10.93 11.12 -10.82
N PHE A 25 -10.04 10.68 -9.92
CA PHE A 25 -8.64 11.13 -9.93
C PHE A 25 -7.91 10.80 -11.23
N MET A 26 -8.31 9.72 -11.91
CA MET A 26 -7.68 9.24 -13.15
C MET A 26 -8.24 9.94 -14.40
N GLN A 27 -9.25 10.80 -14.24
CA GLN A 27 -9.96 11.46 -15.33
C GLN A 27 -9.49 12.89 -15.57
N ASP A 28 -8.62 13.43 -14.71
CA ASP A 28 -8.08 14.78 -14.80
C ASP A 28 -6.58 14.78 -14.51
N LYS A 29 -5.79 15.22 -15.49
CA LYS A 29 -4.32 15.23 -15.41
C LYS A 29 -3.81 16.12 -14.27
N GLU A 30 -4.40 17.29 -14.07
CA GLU A 30 -3.92 18.25 -13.07
C GLU A 30 -4.25 17.76 -11.66
N VAL A 31 -5.45 17.24 -11.46
CA VAL A 31 -5.87 16.65 -10.19
C VAL A 31 -5.02 15.43 -9.86
N PHE A 32 -4.76 14.56 -10.83
CA PHE A 32 -3.88 13.42 -10.65
C PHE A 32 -2.45 13.83 -10.30
N THR A 33 -1.89 14.82 -11.00
CA THR A 33 -0.54 15.34 -10.73
C THR A 33 -0.43 15.87 -9.30
N LYS A 34 -1.46 16.60 -8.83
CA LYS A 34 -1.53 17.08 -7.44
C LYS A 34 -1.62 15.94 -6.44
N LEU A 35 -2.41 14.89 -6.73
CA LEU A 35 -2.51 13.70 -5.88
C LEU A 35 -1.16 12.99 -5.74
N ILE A 36 -0.45 12.73 -6.84
CA ILE A 36 0.87 12.07 -6.82
C ILE A 36 1.89 12.93 -6.08
N GLY A 37 1.87 14.25 -6.30
CA GLY A 37 2.70 15.20 -5.55
C GLY A 37 2.43 15.15 -4.05
N GLU A 38 1.16 15.13 -3.64
CA GLU A 38 0.79 15.06 -2.22
C GLU A 38 1.20 13.73 -1.59
N ILE A 39 0.89 12.58 -2.23
CA ILE A 39 1.35 11.26 -1.76
C ILE A 39 2.88 11.27 -1.61
N GLY A 40 3.60 11.74 -2.63
CA GLY A 40 5.05 11.78 -2.65
C GLY A 40 5.68 12.63 -1.54
N ARG A 41 4.98 13.64 -1.00
CA ARG A 41 5.46 14.45 0.13
C ARG A 41 5.43 13.70 1.47
N HIS A 42 4.56 12.70 1.60
CA HIS A 42 4.43 11.90 2.82
C HIS A 42 5.21 10.59 2.77
N VAL A 43 5.65 10.14 1.58
CA VAL A 43 6.51 8.96 1.44
C VAL A 43 7.95 9.30 1.79
N THR A 44 8.50 8.60 2.77
CA THR A 44 9.90 8.71 3.19
C THR A 44 10.72 7.48 2.81
N ALA A 45 10.08 6.32 2.67
CA ALA A 45 10.74 5.08 2.25
C ALA A 45 11.07 5.08 0.73
N PRO A 46 12.23 4.55 0.32
CA PRO A 46 12.57 4.42 -1.10
C PRO A 46 11.79 3.30 -1.80
N THR A 47 11.24 2.35 -1.03
CA THR A 47 10.45 1.23 -1.54
C THR A 47 9.01 1.34 -1.07
N VAL A 48 8.07 1.13 -2.00
CA VAL A 48 6.63 1.13 -1.72
C VAL A 48 6.06 -0.27 -1.93
N ALA A 49 5.35 -0.80 -0.93
CA ALA A 49 4.47 -1.96 -1.07
C ALA A 49 3.09 -1.50 -1.54
N ALA A 50 2.67 -1.98 -2.71
CA ALA A 50 1.40 -1.62 -3.34
C ALA A 50 0.47 -2.84 -3.42
N PRO A 51 -0.62 -2.90 -2.64
CA PRO A 51 -1.63 -3.95 -2.75
C PRO A 51 -2.45 -3.83 -4.03
N GLU A 52 -2.72 -4.97 -4.69
CA GLU A 52 -3.45 -4.92 -5.93
C GLU A 52 -4.93 -4.51 -5.75
N ALA A 53 -5.57 -3.93 -6.76
CA ALA A 53 -4.98 -3.40 -7.99
C ALA A 53 -4.91 -1.87 -7.98
N ARG A 54 -5.76 -1.22 -7.18
CA ARG A 54 -5.96 0.23 -7.21
C ARG A 54 -4.72 0.98 -6.75
N ALA A 55 -3.97 0.44 -5.79
CA ALA A 55 -2.72 1.06 -5.35
C ALA A 55 -1.70 1.27 -6.48
N PHE A 56 -1.68 0.37 -7.47
CA PHE A 56 -0.77 0.49 -8.61
C PHE A 56 -0.96 1.79 -9.39
N LEU A 57 -2.20 2.29 -9.44
CA LEU A 57 -2.53 3.49 -10.22
C LEU A 57 -1.80 4.72 -9.73
N PHE A 58 -1.51 4.82 -8.43
CA PHE A 58 -0.80 5.96 -7.85
C PHE A 58 0.58 5.63 -7.30
N CYS A 59 0.90 4.35 -7.01
CA CYS A 59 2.25 3.98 -6.61
C CYS A 59 3.24 4.00 -7.78
N ALA A 60 2.85 3.49 -8.96
CA ALA A 60 3.77 3.45 -10.10
C ALA A 60 4.20 4.86 -10.58
N PRO A 61 3.31 5.87 -10.65
CA PRO A 61 3.71 7.24 -10.98
C PRO A 61 4.69 7.89 -10.01
N LEU A 62 4.76 7.45 -8.74
CA LEU A 62 5.74 7.98 -7.77
C LEU A 62 7.19 7.78 -8.23
N LEU A 63 7.46 6.75 -9.04
CA LEU A 63 8.79 6.51 -9.65
C LEU A 63 9.24 7.64 -10.58
N THR A 64 8.31 8.49 -11.02
CA THR A 64 8.56 9.60 -11.95
C THR A 64 8.26 10.97 -11.33
N SER A 65 7.85 11.01 -10.06
CA SER A 65 7.59 12.26 -9.34
C SER A 65 8.84 12.74 -8.62
N ASP A 66 8.78 13.92 -8.00
CA ASP A 66 9.86 14.45 -7.15
C ASP A 66 9.98 13.75 -5.79
N SER A 67 9.32 12.60 -5.60
CA SER A 67 9.40 11.81 -4.37
C SER A 67 10.72 11.03 -4.26
N GLY A 68 11.03 10.50 -3.08
CA GLY A 68 12.18 9.62 -2.86
C GLY A 68 11.99 8.17 -3.32
N VAL A 69 10.85 7.83 -3.92
CA VAL A 69 10.50 6.45 -4.29
C VAL A 69 11.31 6.00 -5.49
N THR A 70 12.02 4.88 -5.34
CA THR A 70 12.84 4.27 -6.39
C THR A 70 12.43 2.82 -6.69
N ASN A 71 11.56 2.22 -5.86
CA ASN A 71 11.08 0.86 -6.06
C ASN A 71 9.59 0.72 -5.67
N VAL A 72 8.84 -0.08 -6.43
CA VAL A 72 7.43 -0.41 -6.15
C VAL A 72 7.27 -1.92 -6.20
N VAL A 73 6.91 -2.52 -5.07
CA VAL A 73 6.70 -3.96 -4.87
C VAL A 73 5.21 -4.26 -4.95
N PRO A 74 4.75 -5.01 -5.98
CA PRO A 74 3.34 -5.35 -6.10
C PRO A 74 2.96 -6.53 -5.19
N PHE A 75 1.85 -6.39 -4.48
CA PHE A 75 1.23 -7.48 -3.71
C PHE A 75 -0.03 -7.94 -4.43
N ARG A 76 -0.06 -9.19 -4.89
CA ARG A 76 -1.11 -9.68 -5.80
C ARG A 76 -1.77 -10.96 -5.31
N LYS A 77 -2.97 -11.26 -5.78
CA LYS A 77 -3.61 -12.56 -5.57
C LYS A 77 -2.83 -13.69 -6.22
N LYS A 78 -3.17 -14.91 -5.79
CA LYS A 78 -2.58 -16.17 -6.26
C LYS A 78 -2.52 -16.25 -7.79
N GLY A 79 -1.38 -16.68 -8.32
CA GLY A 79 -1.16 -16.94 -9.75
C GLY A 79 -0.93 -15.70 -10.61
N LYS A 80 -0.76 -14.51 -10.02
CA LYS A 80 -0.52 -13.25 -10.75
C LYS A 80 0.95 -12.83 -10.85
N LEU A 81 1.84 -13.41 -10.06
CA LEU A 81 3.27 -13.13 -10.07
C LEU A 81 4.04 -14.34 -10.61
N PRO A 82 4.85 -14.20 -11.67
CA PRO A 82 5.77 -15.24 -12.12
C PRO A 82 6.98 -15.31 -11.18
N HIS A 83 7.38 -16.53 -10.81
CA HIS A 83 8.44 -16.76 -9.83
C HIS A 83 9.15 -18.09 -10.06
N SER A 84 10.32 -18.24 -9.44
CA SER A 84 11.08 -19.49 -9.35
C SER A 84 11.43 -19.79 -7.90
N GLY A 85 11.63 -21.07 -7.56
CA GLY A 85 12.06 -21.48 -6.22
C GLY A 85 11.19 -20.92 -5.09
N ASP A 86 11.85 -20.40 -4.06
CA ASP A 86 11.27 -19.83 -2.85
C ASP A 86 11.06 -18.30 -2.92
N ASP A 87 11.15 -17.71 -4.13
CA ASP A 87 11.03 -16.26 -4.30
C ASP A 87 9.63 -15.74 -3.91
N LEU A 88 8.59 -16.52 -4.19
CA LEU A 88 7.21 -16.14 -3.88
C LEU A 88 6.87 -16.40 -2.42
N GLN A 89 6.42 -15.35 -1.74
CA GLN A 89 5.91 -15.40 -0.38
C GLN A 89 4.39 -15.20 -0.38
N SER A 90 3.70 -15.80 0.60
CA SER A 90 2.26 -15.64 0.79
C SER A 90 1.96 -15.00 2.14
N ILE A 91 0.98 -14.10 2.17
CA ILE A 91 0.52 -13.41 3.36
C ILE A 91 -0.98 -13.62 3.46
N GLU A 92 -1.42 -14.20 4.58
CA GLU A 92 -2.83 -14.19 4.93
C GLU A 92 -3.25 -12.78 5.35
N ILE A 93 -4.28 -12.26 4.70
CA ILE A 93 -4.88 -10.96 5.00
C ILE A 93 -6.31 -11.14 5.45
N MET A 94 -6.69 -10.37 6.46
CA MET A 94 -8.05 -10.35 6.96
C MET A 94 -8.87 -9.30 6.22
N LYS A 95 -9.83 -9.75 5.42
CA LYS A 95 -10.84 -8.89 4.80
C LYS A 95 -12.13 -8.91 5.62
N GLU A 96 -13.01 -7.97 5.30
CA GLU A 96 -14.37 -7.90 5.86
C GLU A 96 -15.22 -9.17 5.58
N TYR A 97 -14.79 -10.02 4.64
CA TYR A 97 -15.54 -11.19 4.16
C TYR A 97 -14.83 -12.52 4.39
N GLY A 98 -13.81 -12.53 5.24
CA GLY A 98 -12.99 -13.71 5.54
C GLY A 98 -11.53 -13.54 5.12
N PRO A 99 -10.70 -14.55 5.41
CA PRO A 99 -9.29 -14.53 5.03
C PRO A 99 -9.14 -14.59 3.51
N ASP A 100 -8.17 -13.85 3.00
CA ASP A 100 -7.68 -13.97 1.62
C ASP A 100 -6.14 -14.01 1.68
N ASN A 101 -5.49 -14.30 0.56
CA ASN A 101 -4.04 -14.31 0.49
C ASN A 101 -3.52 -13.33 -0.56
N LEU A 102 -2.52 -12.54 -0.17
CA LEU A 102 -1.68 -11.79 -1.08
C LEU A 102 -0.31 -12.44 -1.19
N TYR A 103 0.34 -12.19 -2.31
CA TYR A 103 1.62 -12.76 -2.66
C TYR A 103 2.54 -11.64 -3.15
N PHE A 104 3.82 -11.77 -2.83
CA PHE A 104 4.87 -10.86 -3.28
C PHE A 104 6.15 -11.66 -3.50
N ARG A 105 7.14 -11.07 -4.20
CA ARG A 105 8.44 -11.71 -4.42
C ARG A 105 9.50 -11.09 -3.54
N LYS A 106 10.38 -11.90 -2.96
CA LYS A 106 11.56 -11.42 -2.23
C LYS A 106 12.48 -10.62 -3.17
N SER A 107 12.60 -11.07 -4.41
CA SER A 107 13.39 -10.41 -5.46
C SER A 107 12.93 -8.98 -5.77
N ASP A 108 11.61 -8.71 -5.67
CA ASP A 108 11.08 -7.35 -5.87
C ASP A 108 11.51 -6.41 -4.74
N ILE A 109 11.64 -6.90 -3.50
CA ILE A 109 12.18 -6.12 -2.37
C ILE A 109 13.68 -5.95 -2.52
N ALA A 110 14.40 -7.02 -2.88
CA ALA A 110 15.86 -7.03 -3.07
C ALA A 110 16.34 -6.04 -4.15
N ALA A 111 15.50 -5.74 -5.15
CA ALA A 111 15.77 -4.73 -6.16
C ALA A 111 15.76 -3.29 -5.63
N GLY A 112 15.21 -3.07 -4.43
CA GLY A 112 15.21 -1.77 -3.76
C GLY A 112 16.56 -1.44 -3.11
N LYS A 113 16.63 -0.24 -2.53
CA LYS A 113 17.80 0.20 -1.75
C LYS A 113 17.60 -0.10 -0.27
N ALA A 114 18.49 -0.90 0.31
CA ALA A 114 18.60 -1.03 1.76
C ALA A 114 19.48 0.09 2.35
N GLU A 115 19.13 0.55 3.55
CA GLU A 115 19.90 1.52 4.33
C GLU A 115 20.14 0.95 5.72
N ASP A 116 21.39 1.02 6.19
CA ASP A 116 21.79 0.49 7.51
C ASP A 116 21.42 -0.99 7.72
N GLY A 117 21.43 -1.79 6.66
CA GLY A 117 21.07 -3.21 6.71
C GLY A 117 19.56 -3.48 6.69
N ILE A 118 18.73 -2.48 6.40
CA ILE A 118 17.28 -2.58 6.45
C ILE A 118 16.65 -2.07 5.13
N PHE A 119 15.76 -2.86 4.55
CA PHE A 119 14.82 -2.40 3.53
C PHE A 119 13.65 -1.68 4.20
N LYS A 120 13.63 -0.35 4.10
CA LYS A 120 12.52 0.48 4.58
C LYS A 120 11.41 0.50 3.53
N ILE A 121 10.18 0.22 3.94
CA ILE A 121 9.03 0.09 3.04
C ILE A 121 7.86 0.94 3.55
N ALA A 122 7.28 1.74 2.66
CA ALA A 122 5.97 2.36 2.87
C ALA A 122 4.87 1.46 2.31
N ILE A 123 3.77 1.26 3.03
CA ILE A 123 2.58 0.60 2.47
C ILE A 123 1.62 1.69 2.00
N ILE A 124 1.28 1.69 0.72
CA ILE A 124 0.34 2.65 0.16
C ILE A 124 -0.84 1.91 -0.45
N ASP A 125 -2.05 2.24 0.01
CA ASP A 125 -3.31 1.68 -0.52
C ASP A 125 -4.35 2.79 -0.67
N ASP A 126 -5.49 2.49 -1.28
CA ASP A 126 -6.42 3.55 -1.67
C ASP A 126 -7.42 3.91 -0.57
N VAL A 127 -7.98 2.92 0.13
CA VAL A 127 -8.97 3.17 1.20
C VAL A 127 -8.58 2.44 2.48
N LEU A 128 -8.39 3.21 3.56
CA LEU A 128 -8.30 2.68 4.92
C LEU A 128 -9.70 2.45 5.50
N ALA A 129 -10.14 1.20 5.51
CA ALA A 129 -11.31 0.75 6.25
C ALA A 129 -10.91 0.21 7.64
N THR A 130 -10.98 -1.11 7.85
CA THR A 130 -10.61 -1.76 9.13
C THR A 130 -9.10 -1.90 9.36
N GLY A 131 -8.29 -1.67 8.32
CA GLY A 131 -6.83 -1.78 8.35
C GLY A 131 -6.27 -3.21 8.32
N GLY A 132 -7.10 -4.26 8.26
CA GLY A 132 -6.66 -5.66 8.35
C GLY A 132 -5.66 -6.09 7.27
N THR A 133 -5.88 -5.67 6.02
CA THR A 133 -4.95 -5.96 4.91
C THR A 133 -3.58 -5.34 5.14
N ALA A 134 -3.52 -4.03 5.42
CA ALA A 134 -2.26 -3.31 5.63
C ALA A 134 -1.51 -3.83 6.86
N GLU A 135 -2.22 -4.20 7.93
CA GLU A 135 -1.62 -4.81 9.12
C GLU A 135 -0.98 -6.17 8.81
N GLY A 136 -1.67 -7.04 8.06
CA GLY A 136 -1.15 -8.34 7.66
C GLY A 136 0.10 -8.23 6.80
N ILE A 137 0.10 -7.30 5.84
CA ILE A 137 1.27 -6.99 5.01
C ILE A 137 2.43 -6.51 5.90
N ALA A 138 2.17 -5.57 6.80
CA ALA A 138 3.23 -5.00 7.63
C ALA A 138 3.89 -6.03 8.56
N LYS A 139 3.08 -6.89 9.20
CA LYS A 139 3.62 -7.95 10.07
C LYS A 139 4.46 -8.97 9.30
N ALA A 140 4.02 -9.35 8.10
CA ALA A 140 4.77 -10.29 7.28
C ALA A 140 6.09 -9.68 6.78
N LEU A 141 6.07 -8.40 6.40
CA LEU A 141 7.29 -7.68 6.02
C LEU A 141 8.23 -7.49 7.21
N ASP A 142 7.76 -7.02 8.36
CA ASP A 142 8.61 -6.81 9.55
C ASP A 142 9.25 -8.11 10.09
N ALA A 143 8.70 -9.28 9.76
CA ALA A 143 9.25 -10.58 10.09
C ALA A 143 10.21 -11.16 9.03
N LEU A 144 10.40 -10.46 7.91
CA LEU A 144 11.15 -10.95 6.76
C LEU A 144 12.64 -10.57 6.82
N THR A 145 13.46 -11.48 6.31
CA THR A 145 14.85 -11.23 5.96
C THR A 145 15.04 -11.46 4.47
N ILE A 146 15.78 -10.57 3.81
CA ILE A 146 16.12 -10.64 2.39
C ILE A 146 17.60 -10.93 2.26
N ASP A 147 17.95 -12.01 1.57
CA ASP A 147 19.32 -12.27 1.14
C ASP A 147 19.61 -11.51 -0.15
N VAL A 148 20.67 -10.71 -0.15
CA VAL A 148 21.25 -10.10 -1.35
C VAL A 148 22.72 -10.45 -1.39
N ASP A 149 23.09 -11.28 -2.37
CA ASP A 149 24.45 -11.76 -2.62
C ASP A 149 25.12 -12.40 -1.38
N GLY A 150 24.37 -13.20 -0.62
CA GLY A 150 24.85 -13.91 0.57
C GLY A 150 24.92 -13.06 1.84
N LYS A 151 24.33 -11.85 1.82
CA LYS A 151 24.17 -10.99 2.99
C LYS A 151 22.69 -10.80 3.30
N GLU A 152 22.36 -11.00 4.57
CA GLU A 152 21.00 -10.83 5.10
C GLU A 152 20.70 -9.37 5.47
N TYR A 153 19.50 -8.92 5.09
CA TYR A 153 18.96 -7.60 5.39
C TYR A 153 17.58 -7.76 6.03
N GLY A 154 17.31 -6.97 7.07
CA GLY A 154 15.96 -6.89 7.65
C GLY A 154 15.03 -6.10 6.75
N VAL A 155 13.73 -6.23 6.98
CA VAL A 155 12.70 -5.40 6.34
C VAL A 155 11.93 -4.67 7.43
N LYS A 156 11.62 -3.39 7.21
CA LYS A 156 10.86 -2.58 8.14
C LYS A 156 9.82 -1.74 7.43
N VAL A 157 8.56 -1.87 7.86
CA VAL A 157 7.52 -0.92 7.48
C VAL A 157 7.65 0.35 8.30
N THR A 158 7.78 1.48 7.61
CA THR A 158 8.08 2.78 8.22
C THR A 158 6.88 3.73 8.21
N GLU A 159 5.94 3.55 7.28
CA GLU A 159 4.71 4.35 7.21
C GLU A 159 3.60 3.63 6.43
N PHE A 160 2.36 4.05 6.70
CA PHE A 160 1.19 3.74 5.91
C PHE A 160 0.63 5.02 5.28
N ILE A 161 0.25 4.96 4.01
CA ILE A 161 -0.35 6.10 3.31
C ILE A 161 -1.62 5.64 2.60
N PHE A 162 -2.72 6.36 2.82
CA PHE A 162 -4.01 6.08 2.21
C PHE A 162 -4.54 7.29 1.48
N LEU A 163 -5.17 7.07 0.32
CA LEU A 163 -5.86 8.15 -0.39
C LEU A 163 -7.10 8.60 0.40
N ALA A 164 -7.90 7.68 0.93
CA ALA A 164 -9.06 7.98 1.76
C ALA A 164 -9.08 7.12 3.02
N GLU A 165 -9.48 7.70 4.14
CA GLU A 165 -9.75 7.00 5.40
C GLU A 165 -11.23 7.05 5.73
N LEU A 166 -11.82 5.90 6.06
CA LEU A 166 -13.17 5.81 6.60
C LEU A 166 -13.11 6.00 8.11
N ASP A 167 -13.45 7.20 8.56
CA ASP A 167 -13.49 7.53 9.98
C ASP A 167 -14.49 6.60 10.71
N GLY A 168 -14.18 6.20 11.94
CA GLY A 168 -15.05 5.33 12.75
C GLY A 168 -14.88 3.81 12.53
N LEU A 169 -14.04 3.37 11.59
CA LEU A 169 -13.67 1.95 11.43
C LEU A 169 -12.40 1.54 12.20
N TYR A 170 -11.80 2.48 12.94
CA TYR A 170 -10.63 2.28 13.81
C TYR A 170 -9.38 1.69 13.11
N GLY A 171 -9.32 1.75 11.78
CA GLY A 171 -8.19 1.25 11.00
C GLY A 171 -6.89 1.95 11.36
N ARG A 172 -6.91 3.28 11.52
CA ARG A 172 -5.75 4.06 11.97
C ARG A 172 -5.22 3.59 13.32
N ASN A 173 -6.08 3.44 14.31
CA ASN A 173 -5.67 2.98 15.65
C ASN A 173 -5.05 1.58 15.64
N ARG A 174 -5.43 0.73 14.68
CA ARG A 174 -4.81 -0.58 14.47
C ARG A 174 -3.39 -0.42 13.92
N LEU A 175 -3.21 0.41 12.90
CA LEU A 175 -1.95 0.54 12.16
C LEU A 175 -0.90 1.42 12.87
N GLU A 176 -1.32 2.44 13.62
CA GLU A 176 -0.41 3.31 14.39
C GLU A 176 0.34 2.57 15.52
N LYS A 177 -0.06 1.34 15.83
CA LYS A 177 0.71 0.43 16.70
C LYS A 177 1.98 -0.13 16.04
N ILE A 178 2.07 -0.03 14.71
CA ILE A 178 3.17 -0.56 13.89
C ILE A 178 4.00 0.59 13.33
N ALA A 179 3.36 1.55 12.67
CA ALA A 179 4.00 2.70 12.03
C ALA A 179 2.99 3.86 11.85
N PRO A 180 3.45 5.12 11.67
CA PRO A 180 2.58 6.27 11.40
C PRO A 180 1.65 6.07 10.20
N VAL A 181 0.45 6.64 10.29
CA VAL A 181 -0.58 6.58 9.24
C VAL A 181 -0.85 7.98 8.69
N HIS A 182 -0.78 8.12 7.38
CA HIS A 182 -1.14 9.35 6.66
C HIS A 182 -2.35 9.07 5.75
N SER A 183 -3.34 9.96 5.79
CA SER A 183 -4.55 9.86 4.97
C SER A 183 -4.76 11.18 4.24
N ILE A 184 -4.94 11.13 2.92
CA ILE A 184 -5.07 12.35 2.09
C ILE A 184 -6.47 12.97 2.24
N ALA A 185 -7.49 12.14 2.47
CA ALA A 185 -8.88 12.53 2.65
C ALA A 185 -9.52 11.76 3.82
N HIS A 186 -10.38 12.42 4.59
CA HIS A 186 -11.13 11.80 5.69
C HIS A 186 -12.62 11.75 5.36
N ILE A 187 -13.20 10.55 5.36
CA ILE A 187 -14.60 10.30 5.06
C ILE A 187 -15.33 9.97 6.35
N ARG A 188 -16.30 10.81 6.70
CA ARG A 188 -17.12 10.71 7.91
C ARG A 188 -18.49 10.09 7.65
#